data_AF-A0A537UK83-F1
#
_entry.id   AF-A0A537UK83-F1
#
_cell.length_a   1.000
_cell.length_b   1.000
_cell.length_c   1.000
_cell.angle_alpha   90.00
_cell.angle_beta   90.00
_cell.angle_gamma   90.00
#
_symmetry.space_group_name_H-M   'P 1'
#
loop_
_entity.id
_entity.type
_entity.pdbx_description
1 polymer ?
#
loop_
_entity_poly.entity_id
_entity_poly.type
_entity_poly.pdbx_seq_one_letter_code
_entity_poly.pdbx_strand_id
1 'polypeptide(L)'
;MGVHTGDSITVAPALTLTDKEYQIMRDASLAVLREIGVETGGSNVQFGINPADGRMVVIEMNPRVSRSSALASKATGFPIAKVAAKL
;
A
#
# COMPACT_ATOMS: atom_id res chain seq x y z
N MET A 1 2.35 20.68 -3.90
CA MET A 1 1.74 19.83 -4.96
C MET A 1 2.50 18.52 -5.03
N GLY A 2 1.82 17.40 -5.20
CA GLY A 2 2.45 16.08 -5.37
C GLY A 2 2.55 15.66 -6.84
N VAL A 3 3.16 14.50 -7.11
CA VAL A 3 3.16 13.82 -8.42
C VAL A 3 2.34 12.54 -8.27
N HIS A 4 1.45 12.27 -9.22
CA HIS A 4 0.59 11.09 -9.15
C HIS A 4 1.43 9.80 -9.15
N THR A 5 1.05 8.79 -8.36
CA THR A 5 1.83 7.55 -8.21
C THR A 5 2.04 6.83 -9.54
N GLY A 6 1.05 6.90 -10.42
CA GLY A 6 1.11 6.34 -11.77
C GLY A 6 2.02 7.06 -12.75
N ASP A 7 2.45 8.28 -12.43
CA ASP A 7 3.39 9.10 -13.23
C ASP A 7 4.77 9.19 -12.54
N SER A 8 4.93 8.53 -11.39
CA SER A 8 6.14 8.53 -10.59
C SER A 8 7.00 7.30 -10.90
N ILE A 9 8.32 7.45 -10.78
CA ILE A 9 9.21 6.29 -10.66
C ILE A 9 9.02 5.72 -9.25
N THR A 10 8.72 4.43 -9.17
CA THR A 10 8.49 3.72 -7.90
C THR A 10 9.36 2.47 -7.80
N VAL A 11 9.79 2.14 -6.59
CA VAL A 11 10.61 0.94 -6.30
C VAL A 11 9.91 0.06 -5.27
N ALA A 12 10.29 -1.22 -5.24
CA ALA A 12 9.92 -2.16 -4.20
C ALA A 12 11.17 -2.95 -3.74
N PRO A 13 11.42 -3.10 -2.43
CA PRO A 13 10.62 -2.63 -1.29
C PRO A 13 10.85 -1.13 -0.95
N ALA A 14 10.20 -0.65 0.12
CA ALA A 14 10.51 0.64 0.72
C ALA A 14 11.96 0.65 1.24
N LEU A 15 12.69 1.75 1.02
CA LEU A 15 14.14 1.81 1.27
C LEU A 15 14.54 2.69 2.46
N THR A 16 13.74 3.71 2.79
CA THR A 16 14.14 4.79 3.71
C THR A 16 13.31 4.85 4.99
N LEU A 17 12.54 3.80 5.28
CA LEU A 17 11.82 3.69 6.54
C LEU A 17 12.63 2.86 7.51
N THR A 18 12.70 3.30 8.76
CA THR A 18 13.10 2.43 9.86
C THR A 18 12.09 1.30 10.01
N ASP A 19 12.50 0.19 10.62
CA ASP A 19 11.57 -0.91 10.89
C ASP A 19 10.37 -0.45 11.71
N LYS A 20 10.57 0.43 12.70
CA LYS A 20 9.47 0.99 13.52
C LYS A 20 8.44 1.75 12.68
N GLU A 21 8.89 2.62 11.78
CA GLU A 21 8.00 3.36 10.89
C GLU A 21 7.29 2.44 9.92
N TYR A 22 7.98 1.40 9.43
CA TYR A 22 7.38 0.41 8.55
C TYR A 22 6.29 -0.41 9.26
N GLN A 23 6.50 -0.81 10.52
CA GLN A 23 5.47 -1.51 11.29
C GLN A 23 4.24 -0.62 11.52
N ILE A 24 4.43 0.68 11.80
CA ILE A 24 3.32 1.64 11.92
C ILE A 24 2.53 1.73 10.60
N MET A 25 3.21 1.83 9.46
CA MET A 25 2.56 1.84 8.14
C MET A 25 1.78 0.55 7.88
N ARG A 26 2.37 -0.60 8.24
CA ARG A 26 1.77 -1.92 8.07
C ARG A 26 0.49 -2.05 8.89
N ASP A 27 0.54 -1.68 10.17
CA ASP A 27 -0.61 -1.79 11.07
C ASP A 27 -1.73 -0.84 10.66
N ALA A 28 -1.39 0.39 10.26
CA ALA A 28 -2.36 1.35 9.71
C ALA A 28 -3.01 0.83 8.41
N SER A 29 -2.24 0.19 7.52
CA SER A 29 -2.77 -0.39 6.28
C SER A 29 -3.84 -1.44 6.58
N LEU A 30 -3.59 -2.34 7.54
CA LEU A 30 -4.55 -3.37 7.95
C LEU A 30 -5.78 -2.77 8.64
N ALA A 31 -5.60 -1.74 9.48
CA ALA A 31 -6.70 -1.03 10.13
C ALA A 31 -7.63 -0.36 9.11
N VAL A 32 -7.08 0.27 8.07
CA VAL A 32 -7.87 0.89 6.99
C VAL A 32 -8.74 -0.15 6.26
N LEU A 33 -8.22 -1.33 5.95
CA LEU A 33 -9.01 -2.38 5.30
C LEU A 33 -10.18 -2.85 6.18
N ARG A 34 -9.92 -3.02 7.49
CA ARG A 34 -10.94 -3.43 8.46
C ARG A 34 -12.04 -2.40 8.60
N GLU A 35 -11.67 -1.12 8.72
CA GLU A 35 -12.63 -0.03 8.89
C GLU A 35 -13.50 0.17 7.64
N ILE A 36 -12.92 0.04 6.45
CA ILE A 36 -13.68 0.14 5.19
C ILE A 36 -14.53 -1.13 4.93
N GLY A 37 -14.26 -2.24 5.62
CA GLY A 37 -15.02 -3.48 5.48
C GLY A 37 -14.60 -4.35 4.28
N VAL A 38 -13.34 -4.27 3.85
CA VAL A 38 -12.82 -5.21 2.84
C VAL A 38 -12.40 -6.51 3.54
N GLU A 39 -13.34 -7.45 3.62
CA GLU A 39 -13.15 -8.73 4.30
C GLU A 39 -12.53 -9.82 3.41
N THR A 40 -12.88 -9.84 2.11
CA THR A 40 -12.53 -10.93 1.18
C THR A 40 -11.93 -10.38 -0.11
N GLY A 41 -10.68 -9.92 -0.05
CA GLY A 41 -9.99 -9.42 -1.22
C GLY A 41 -8.71 -8.63 -0.92
N GLY A 42 -8.06 -8.15 -1.98
CA GLY A 42 -6.91 -7.25 -1.90
C GLY A 42 -7.31 -5.80 -2.08
N SER A 43 -6.59 -4.89 -1.42
CA SER A 43 -6.74 -3.44 -1.56
C SER A 43 -5.39 -2.75 -1.58
N ASN A 44 -5.34 -1.52 -2.09
CA ASN A 44 -4.14 -0.69 -2.07
C ASN A 44 -4.38 0.53 -1.16
N VAL A 45 -3.50 0.75 -0.19
CA VAL A 45 -3.54 1.91 0.72
C VAL A 45 -2.32 2.79 0.44
N GLN A 46 -2.51 4.10 0.43
CA GLN A 46 -1.47 5.09 0.14
C GLN A 46 -1.25 6.02 1.33
N PHE A 47 0.02 6.37 1.57
CA PHE A 47 0.44 7.20 2.69
C PHE A 47 1.33 8.34 2.21
N GLY A 48 1.24 9.48 2.90
CA GLY A 48 2.24 10.54 2.87
C GLY A 48 3.04 10.53 4.17
N ILE A 49 4.34 10.74 4.09
CA ILE A 49 5.23 10.79 5.25
C ILE A 49 6.03 12.09 5.18
N ASN A 50 6.06 12.83 6.28
CA ASN A 50 6.96 13.96 6.44
C ASN A 50 8.37 13.45 6.78
N PRO A 51 9.39 13.66 5.93
CA PRO A 51 10.73 13.13 6.16
C PRO A 51 11.46 13.81 7.33
N ALA A 52 10.99 14.97 7.81
CA ALA A 52 11.63 15.69 8.91
C ALA A 52 11.31 15.08 10.29
N ASP A 53 10.13 14.48 10.46
CA ASP A 53 9.63 14.03 11.77
C ASP A 53 8.93 12.65 11.73
N GLY A 54 8.82 12.02 10.56
CA GLY A 54 8.16 10.72 10.39
C GLY A 54 6.63 10.78 10.46
N ARG A 55 6.01 11.97 10.50
CA ARG A 55 4.55 12.09 10.56
C ARG A 55 3.91 11.45 9.34
N MET A 56 3.11 10.41 9.60
CA MET A 56 2.41 9.64 8.57
C MET A 56 0.94 10.06 8.47
N VAL A 57 0.44 10.18 7.25
CA VAL A 57 -0.96 10.46 6.93
C VAL A 57 -1.46 9.50 5.87
N VAL A 58 -2.68 8.98 6.03
CA VAL A 58 -3.36 8.19 5.00
C VAL A 58 -3.84 9.16 3.91
N ILE A 59 -3.54 8.86 2.65
CA ILE A 59 -3.98 9.66 1.50
C ILE A 59 -5.30 9.11 0.96
N GLU A 60 -5.30 7.82 0.61
CA GLU A 60 -6.48 7.13 0.08
C GLU A 60 -6.37 5.61 0.24
N MET A 61 -7.48 4.92 0.00
CA MET A 61 -7.50 3.48 -0.20
C MET A 61 -8.33 3.13 -1.44
N ASN A 62 -7.89 2.11 -2.16
CA ASN A 62 -8.54 1.60 -3.36
C ASN A 62 -9.05 0.17 -3.05
N PRO A 63 -10.37 -0.05 -2.91
CA PRO A 63 -10.96 -1.33 -2.49
C PRO A 63 -11.04 -2.33 -3.66
N ARG A 64 -9.94 -2.52 -4.37
CA ARG A 64 -9.82 -3.39 -5.54
C ARG A 64 -8.36 -3.65 -5.89
N VAL A 65 -8.16 -4.54 -6.86
CA VAL A 65 -6.89 -4.61 -7.61
C VAL A 65 -6.60 -3.28 -8.34
N SER A 66 -5.32 -2.98 -8.51
CA SER A 66 -4.81 -1.75 -9.12
C SER A 66 -3.60 -2.02 -10.00
N ARG A 67 -3.16 -1.00 -10.75
CA ARG A 67 -1.86 -1.04 -11.46
C ARG A 67 -0.72 -1.38 -10.49
N SER A 68 -0.75 -0.82 -9.28
CA SER A 68 0.22 -1.08 -8.22
C SER A 68 0.16 -2.53 -7.70
N SER A 69 -1.02 -3.15 -7.59
CA SER A 69 -1.09 -4.57 -7.20
C SER A 69 -0.55 -5.50 -8.29
N ALA A 70 -0.71 -5.15 -9.57
CA ALA A 70 -0.10 -5.89 -10.67
C ALA A 70 1.43 -5.79 -10.64
N LEU A 71 1.97 -4.58 -10.42
CA LEU A 71 3.40 -4.36 -10.20
C LEU A 71 3.93 -5.16 -9.01
N ALA A 72 3.26 -5.09 -7.86
CA ALA A 72 3.64 -5.83 -6.65
C ALA A 72 3.62 -7.35 -6.88
N SER A 73 2.64 -7.87 -7.63
CA SER A 73 2.58 -9.28 -7.98
C SER A 73 3.78 -9.73 -8.81
N LYS A 74 4.28 -8.87 -9.72
CA LYS A 74 5.50 -9.13 -10.49
C LYS A 74 6.77 -9.00 -9.65
N ALA A 75 6.84 -8.00 -8.78
CA ALA A 75 8.01 -7.76 -7.93
C ALA A 75 8.22 -8.89 -6.90
N THR A 76 7.14 -9.49 -6.40
CA THR A 76 7.21 -10.50 -5.32
C THR A 76 7.00 -11.94 -5.81
N GLY A 77 6.46 -12.14 -7.01
CA GLY A 77 5.99 -13.45 -7.47
C GLY A 77 4.65 -13.90 -6.86
N PHE A 78 4.05 -13.12 -5.95
CA PHE A 78 2.78 -13.46 -5.33
C PHE A 78 1.59 -13.05 -6.23
N PRO A 79 0.72 -13.97 -6.68
CA PRO A 79 -0.32 -13.65 -7.65
C PRO A 79 -1.58 -13.05 -6.99
N ILE A 80 -1.51 -11.76 -6.60
CA ILE A 80 -2.53 -11.08 -5.78
C ILE A 80 -3.94 -11.25 -6.36
N ALA A 81 -4.15 -10.94 -7.64
CA ALA A 81 -5.48 -11.02 -8.25
C ALA A 81 -6.06 -12.46 -8.25
N LYS A 82 -5.20 -13.47 -8.45
CA LYS A 82 -5.61 -14.88 -8.44
C LYS A 82 -6.02 -15.34 -7.04
N VAL A 83 -5.33 -14.85 -6.02
CA VAL A 83 -5.66 -15.14 -4.62
C VAL A 83 -6.92 -14.39 -4.21
N ALA A 84 -7.00 -13.09 -4.50
CA ALA A 84 -8.15 -12.25 -4.17
C ALA A 84 -9.45 -12.75 -4.82
N ALA A 85 -9.40 -13.37 -6.01
CA ALA A 85 -10.58 -13.96 -6.65
C ALA A 85 -11.07 -15.29 -6.00
N LYS A 86 -10.25 -15.90 -5.14
CA LYS A 86 -10.58 -17.15 -4.43
C LYS A 86 -10.98 -16.92 -2.97
N LEU A 87 -10.71 -15.73 -2.45
CA LEU A 87 -11.12 -15.28 -1.12
C LEU A 87 -12.53 -14.72 -1.22
#